data_AF-A0A926NEI5-F1
#
_entry.id   AF-A0A926NEI5-F1
#
_cell.length_a   1.000
_cell.length_b   1.000
_cell.length_c   1.000
_cell.angle_alpha   90.00
_cell.angle_beta   90.00
_cell.angle_gamma   90.00
#
_symmetry.space_group_name_H-M   'P 1'
#
loop_
_entity.id
_entity.type
_entity.pdbx_description
1 polymer ?
#
loop_
_entity_poly.entity_id
_entity_poly.type
_entity_poly.pdbx_seq_one_letter_code
_entity_poly.pdbx_strand_id
1 'polypeptide(L)'
;MFLNGKRILNIQPLFKNVKNTFTYEFWVKPLASITIANESSVGISGTQGQKFVIGPGHGESIESAGLGVSVGTNGVIVFEHSEYHFPALLVYHTSITEWTHIAIVMKNKIPHLFINGELKKKGFTSTKKNVYPSGLVGGLNSYGYYKGLLSDVRIWNIERSSSDISGNINKKITKKEHGLIYSLLPQSDSIPQIQRNNKVLQKNDLFKNNLKVLFVKSGNGAPYTALEESIIHSLKQIVKEVWIATPNDDMSKIAMIMKPDLALFFTSGFNLRCDQVERMKKMGVRTALWLTDDPYYIDITKRYVSNFDVVFTQELNCVHIYQTHGAKKVYYLPLAADPNIFHPKSVSANYQSDILFIGNAFWNRVNLFDSIARYLLHKNVKILGLYWDRLKNYQLLQQKIINTWASPEETASYYNGAKIVINMHRAHDDLTINYNKRKIKAISINPRTFEISACKAFQLTDIRQGLSNGYLPGQEVATYGSPQELMEKIDYYLSNSKERELFASRAFKRTLDQHTFMKRISELLKNVFR
;
A
#
# COMPACT_ATOMS: atom_id res chain seq x y z
N MET A 1 4.71 -10.70 3.82
CA MET A 1 4.22 -10.15 5.11
C MET A 1 4.91 -8.82 5.41
N PHE A 2 4.15 -7.77 5.75
CA PHE A 2 4.73 -6.51 6.24
C PHE A 2 4.93 -6.57 7.76
N LEU A 3 6.11 -6.17 8.24
CA LEU A 3 6.44 -6.08 9.66
C LEU A 3 6.82 -4.65 9.99
N ASN A 4 5.98 -3.99 10.79
CA ASN A 4 6.03 -2.55 11.05
C ASN A 4 6.85 -2.18 12.31
N GLY A 5 7.66 -3.11 12.82
CA GLY A 5 8.42 -2.90 14.05
C GLY A 5 7.65 -3.15 15.35
N LYS A 6 6.56 -3.93 15.33
CA LYS A 6 5.78 -4.28 16.55
C LYS A 6 5.29 -5.74 16.61
N ARG A 7 5.62 -6.58 15.63
CA ARG A 7 5.08 -7.95 15.52
C ARG A 7 6.21 -8.97 15.61
N ILE A 8 6.02 -9.96 16.48
CA ILE A 8 6.84 -11.17 16.55
C ILE A 8 5.91 -12.35 16.29
N LEU A 9 6.29 -13.21 15.35
CA LEU A 9 5.74 -14.55 15.23
C LEU A 9 6.64 -15.47 16.05
N ASN A 10 6.13 -15.93 17.19
CA ASN A 10 6.82 -16.91 18.02
C ASN A 10 6.43 -18.31 17.54
N ILE A 11 7.25 -18.90 16.68
CA ILE A 11 7.06 -20.28 16.22
C ILE A 11 7.57 -21.22 17.30
N GLN A 12 8.83 -21.01 17.68
CA GLN A 12 9.53 -21.71 18.74
C GLN A 12 10.70 -20.82 19.18
N PRO A 13 10.95 -20.59 20.49
CA PRO A 13 12.07 -19.78 20.91
C PRO A 13 13.42 -20.31 20.40
N LEU A 14 13.63 -21.63 20.47
CA LEU A 14 14.79 -22.33 19.93
C LEU A 14 14.39 -23.74 19.43
N PHE A 15 14.83 -24.11 18.23
CA PHE A 15 14.71 -25.46 17.70
C PHE A 15 15.83 -26.36 18.25
N LYS A 16 15.69 -26.82 19.52
CA LYS A 16 16.74 -27.52 20.27
C LYS A 16 17.23 -28.84 19.65
N ASN A 17 16.45 -29.45 18.76
CA ASN A 17 16.83 -30.67 18.04
C ASN A 17 17.83 -30.41 16.90
N VAL A 18 18.13 -29.15 16.59
CA VAL A 18 19.04 -28.72 15.53
C VAL A 18 20.10 -27.83 16.15
N LYS A 19 21.37 -28.19 16.01
CA LYS A 19 22.47 -27.46 16.64
C LYS A 19 23.66 -27.33 15.71
N ASN A 20 24.37 -26.21 15.83
CA ASN A 20 25.69 -25.90 15.25
C ASN A 20 25.75 -25.83 13.71
N THR A 21 24.87 -26.52 13.00
CA THR A 21 24.76 -26.51 11.54
C THR A 21 23.30 -26.44 11.11
N PHE A 22 22.92 -25.36 10.44
CA PHE A 22 21.55 -25.07 9.98
C PHE A 22 21.54 -23.87 9.03
N THR A 23 20.43 -23.61 8.36
CA THR A 23 20.32 -22.48 7.42
C THR A 23 19.03 -21.68 7.63
N TYR A 24 19.14 -20.35 7.63
CA TYR A 24 18.04 -19.43 7.39
C TYR A 24 18.04 -18.97 5.93
N GLU A 25 16.86 -18.91 5.30
CA GLU A 25 16.66 -18.22 4.02
C GLU A 25 15.41 -17.34 4.10
N PHE A 26 15.46 -16.12 3.59
CA PHE A 26 14.30 -15.23 3.51
C PHE A 26 14.50 -14.08 2.52
N TRP A 27 13.39 -13.58 2.00
CA TRP A 27 13.35 -12.34 1.23
C TRP A 27 13.04 -11.15 2.14
N VAL A 28 13.81 -10.08 2.03
CA VAL A 28 13.65 -8.86 2.83
C VAL A 28 13.69 -7.61 1.97
N LYS A 29 12.89 -6.62 2.35
CA LYS A 29 13.02 -5.22 1.90
C LYS A 29 12.94 -4.32 3.14
N PRO A 30 14.07 -4.00 3.79
CA PRO A 30 14.09 -3.21 5.01
C PRO A 30 13.70 -1.75 4.72
N LEU A 31 13.06 -1.11 5.69
CA LEU A 31 12.61 0.29 5.63
C LEU A 31 13.21 1.16 6.74
N ALA A 32 14.10 0.60 7.55
CA ALA A 32 14.83 1.32 8.58
C ALA A 32 16.28 0.83 8.63
N SER A 33 17.18 1.70 9.03
CA SER A 33 18.56 1.33 9.34
C SER A 33 18.65 0.54 10.65
N ILE A 34 19.76 -0.19 10.78
CA ILE A 34 20.23 -0.81 12.01
C ILE A 34 21.42 -0.01 12.56
N THR A 35 21.59 -0.04 13.88
CA THR A 35 22.85 0.41 14.50
C THR A 35 23.91 -0.65 14.22
N ILE A 36 24.99 -0.25 13.56
CA ILE A 36 26.12 -1.14 13.29
C ILE A 36 26.82 -1.45 14.62
N ALA A 37 27.04 -2.73 14.88
CA ALA A 37 27.83 -3.22 16.01
C ALA A 37 29.26 -3.57 15.55
N ASN A 38 30.20 -3.60 16.48
CA ASN A 38 31.51 -4.18 16.23
C ASN A 38 31.40 -5.70 16.17
N GLU A 39 32.04 -6.30 15.18
CA GLU A 39 32.07 -7.75 15.02
C GLU A 39 32.96 -8.39 16.10
N SER A 40 32.45 -9.43 16.78
CA SER A 40 33.14 -10.10 17.90
C SER A 40 32.56 -11.50 18.12
N SER A 41 33.30 -12.39 18.78
CA SER A 41 32.81 -13.70 19.26
C SER A 41 32.42 -13.70 20.75
N VAL A 42 32.62 -12.59 21.44
CA VAL A 42 32.41 -12.42 22.89
C VAL A 42 31.81 -11.06 23.23
N GLY A 43 31.28 -10.96 24.46
CA GLY A 43 30.72 -9.73 25.00
C GLY A 43 29.27 -9.48 24.64
N ILE A 44 28.82 -8.25 24.88
CA ILE A 44 27.45 -7.79 24.67
C ILE A 44 27.50 -6.58 23.73
N SER A 45 26.80 -6.68 22.61
CA SER A 45 26.68 -5.64 21.59
C SER A 45 25.26 -5.63 21.03
N GLY A 46 24.89 -4.66 20.20
CA GLY A 46 23.61 -4.71 19.48
C GLY A 46 22.36 -4.76 20.36
N THR A 47 22.43 -4.28 21.59
CA THR A 47 21.27 -4.24 22.50
C THR A 47 20.26 -3.15 22.15
N GLN A 48 20.63 -2.24 21.25
CA GLN A 48 19.80 -1.14 20.80
C GLN A 48 19.88 -0.96 19.29
N GLY A 49 18.84 -0.34 18.73
CA GLY A 49 18.79 0.07 17.33
C GLY A 49 18.63 -1.06 16.30
N GLN A 50 18.46 -2.31 16.73
CA GLN A 50 18.37 -3.46 15.83
C GLN A 50 17.00 -3.60 15.17
N LYS A 51 16.96 -4.39 14.09
CA LYS A 51 15.77 -4.70 13.27
C LYS A 51 15.79 -6.20 12.97
N PHE A 52 15.47 -7.00 13.98
CA PHE A 52 15.58 -8.47 13.91
C PHE A 52 14.53 -9.09 13.00
N VAL A 53 14.97 -9.60 11.84
CA VAL A 53 14.16 -10.51 11.00
C VAL A 53 13.97 -11.83 11.75
N ILE A 54 15.05 -12.34 12.34
CA ILE A 54 15.02 -13.45 13.31
C ILE A 54 15.57 -12.90 14.62
N GLY A 55 14.74 -12.86 15.67
CA GLY A 55 15.17 -12.49 17.01
C GLY A 55 16.01 -13.60 17.62
N PRO A 56 17.19 -13.34 18.20
CA PRO A 56 17.99 -14.39 18.82
C PRO A 56 17.33 -14.83 20.15
N GLY A 57 16.76 -16.04 20.17
CA GLY A 57 16.21 -16.63 21.39
C GLY A 57 17.33 -16.87 22.43
N HIS A 58 17.00 -16.73 23.72
CA HIS A 58 17.99 -16.92 24.79
C HIS A 58 18.37 -18.41 24.92
N GLY A 59 19.67 -18.73 24.92
CA GLY A 59 20.20 -20.09 24.95
C GLY A 59 20.01 -20.89 26.24
N GLU A 60 19.37 -20.33 27.27
CA GLU A 60 19.04 -20.94 28.57
C GLU A 60 20.22 -21.40 29.45
N SER A 61 21.45 -21.38 28.95
CA SER A 61 22.68 -21.64 29.72
C SER A 61 23.87 -20.91 29.11
N ILE A 62 24.94 -20.73 29.87
CA ILE A 62 26.17 -20.09 29.38
C ILE A 62 26.84 -20.86 28.21
N GLU A 63 26.57 -22.16 28.09
CA GLU A 63 27.13 -23.05 27.05
C GLU A 63 26.32 -23.07 25.75
N SER A 64 25.17 -22.40 25.73
CA SER A 64 24.21 -22.46 24.64
C SER A 64 23.76 -21.08 24.19
N ALA A 65 23.53 -20.88 22.89
CA ALA A 65 22.99 -19.64 22.35
C ALA A 65 21.92 -19.87 21.27
N GLY A 66 21.01 -18.92 21.12
CA GLY A 66 20.18 -18.81 19.93
C GLY A 66 20.76 -17.83 18.92
N LEU A 67 20.69 -18.18 17.63
CA LEU A 67 21.13 -17.31 16.53
C LEU A 67 19.98 -16.39 16.08
N GLY A 68 20.30 -15.14 15.79
CA GLY A 68 19.38 -14.14 15.25
C GLY A 68 20.02 -13.32 14.14
N VAL A 69 19.16 -12.69 13.32
CA VAL A 69 19.56 -11.92 12.14
C VAL A 69 18.86 -10.58 12.15
N SER A 70 19.65 -9.51 12.27
CA SER A 70 19.22 -8.12 12.17
C SER A 70 19.50 -7.62 10.75
N VAL A 71 18.50 -7.05 10.08
CA VAL A 71 18.65 -6.52 8.72
C VAL A 71 18.08 -5.12 8.65
N GLY A 72 18.91 -4.17 8.22
CA GLY A 72 18.52 -2.79 7.99
C GLY A 72 18.84 -2.32 6.57
N THR A 73 18.46 -1.10 6.26
CA THR A 73 18.79 -0.46 4.97
C THR A 73 20.29 -0.29 4.73
N ASN A 74 21.10 -0.40 5.79
CA ASN A 74 22.55 -0.18 5.81
C ASN A 74 23.39 -1.43 6.15
N GLY A 75 22.79 -2.61 6.32
CA GLY A 75 23.57 -3.83 6.50
C GLY A 75 22.81 -5.03 7.08
N VAL A 76 23.56 -6.11 7.28
CA VAL A 76 23.13 -7.37 7.90
C VAL A 76 24.05 -7.68 9.07
N ILE A 77 23.47 -8.06 10.21
CA ILE A 77 24.22 -8.50 11.39
C ILE A 77 23.65 -9.82 11.90
N VAL A 78 24.53 -10.78 12.18
CA VAL A 78 24.19 -12.05 12.84
C VAL A 78 24.61 -11.94 14.30
N PHE A 79 23.64 -12.09 15.19
CA PHE A 79 23.83 -12.06 16.64
C PHE A 79 23.61 -13.44 17.24
N GLU A 80 24.27 -13.70 18.35
CA GLU A 80 23.93 -14.80 19.26
C GLU A 80 23.39 -14.26 20.57
N HIS A 81 22.54 -15.01 21.26
CA HIS A 81 22.00 -14.61 22.56
C HIS A 81 22.04 -15.76 23.57
N SER A 82 22.74 -15.50 24.67
CA SER A 82 22.98 -16.39 25.80
C SER A 82 23.07 -15.54 27.07
N GLU A 83 23.19 -16.21 28.21
CA GLU A 83 23.47 -15.56 29.48
C GLU A 83 24.75 -14.71 29.39
N TYR A 84 24.64 -13.42 29.75
CA TYR A 84 25.68 -12.38 29.66
C TYR A 84 26.43 -12.29 28.30
N HIS A 85 25.77 -12.68 27.21
CA HIS A 85 26.42 -12.84 25.92
C HIS A 85 25.48 -12.46 24.77
N PHE A 86 25.84 -11.40 24.04
CA PHE A 86 25.11 -10.91 22.87
C PHE A 86 26.05 -10.33 21.79
N PRO A 87 27.02 -11.10 21.26
CA PRO A 87 27.97 -10.57 20.27
C PRO A 87 27.39 -10.57 18.86
N ALA A 88 27.87 -9.65 18.04
CA ALA A 88 27.67 -9.67 16.59
C ALA A 88 28.73 -10.57 15.94
N LEU A 89 28.43 -11.85 15.72
CA LEU A 89 29.35 -12.80 15.10
C LEU A 89 29.68 -12.47 13.65
N LEU A 90 28.76 -11.84 12.95
CA LEU A 90 28.94 -11.40 11.56
C LEU A 90 28.36 -10.01 11.38
N VAL A 91 29.14 -9.06 10.88
CA VAL A 91 28.70 -7.70 10.52
C VAL A 91 29.05 -7.44 9.05
N TYR A 92 28.05 -7.12 8.24
CA TYR A 92 28.25 -6.80 6.82
C TYR A 92 27.53 -5.51 6.44
N HIS A 93 28.32 -4.49 6.10
CA HIS A 93 27.83 -3.20 5.64
C HIS A 93 27.44 -3.28 4.17
N THR A 94 26.18 -2.94 3.87
CA THR A 94 25.72 -2.85 2.49
C THR A 94 24.41 -2.08 2.43
N SER A 95 24.15 -1.40 1.31
CA SER A 95 22.86 -0.78 1.07
C SER A 95 21.83 -1.85 0.66
N ILE A 96 20.71 -1.92 1.37
CA ILE A 96 19.59 -2.82 1.06
C ILE A 96 18.32 -1.98 0.97
N THR A 97 17.91 -1.63 -0.24
CA THR A 97 16.74 -0.76 -0.49
C THR A 97 15.64 -1.46 -1.29
N GLU A 98 15.96 -2.60 -1.91
CA GLU A 98 15.06 -3.41 -2.71
C GLU A 98 14.91 -4.81 -2.11
N TRP A 99 13.98 -5.60 -2.66
CA TRP A 99 13.86 -7.01 -2.30
C TRP A 99 15.19 -7.72 -2.51
N THR A 100 15.72 -8.25 -1.42
CA THR A 100 17.01 -8.89 -1.35
C THR A 100 16.83 -10.23 -0.65
N HIS A 101 17.35 -11.28 -1.26
CA HIS A 101 17.38 -12.58 -0.61
C HIS A 101 18.60 -12.64 0.32
N ILE A 102 18.37 -13.04 1.55
CA ILE A 102 19.42 -13.26 2.54
C ILE A 102 19.37 -14.73 2.94
N ALA A 103 20.53 -15.38 2.93
CA ALA A 103 20.69 -16.67 3.57
C ALA A 103 21.84 -16.63 4.58
N ILE A 104 21.60 -17.18 5.77
CA ILE A 104 22.61 -17.35 6.81
C ILE A 104 22.82 -18.85 6.98
N VAL A 105 23.96 -19.35 6.53
CA VAL A 105 24.36 -20.75 6.72
C VAL A 105 25.26 -20.83 7.94
N MET A 106 24.74 -21.38 9.02
CA MET A 106 25.55 -21.75 10.17
C MET A 106 26.22 -23.08 9.84
N LYS A 107 27.55 -23.12 9.80
CA LYS A 107 28.35 -24.33 9.53
C LYS A 107 29.34 -24.52 10.65
N ASN A 108 29.16 -25.58 11.45
CA ASN A 108 30.01 -25.89 12.59
C ASN A 108 30.28 -24.66 13.48
N LYS A 109 29.19 -23.95 13.84
CA LYS A 109 29.20 -22.72 14.66
C LYS A 109 29.78 -21.47 14.00
N ILE A 110 29.95 -21.47 12.67
CA ILE A 110 30.43 -20.30 11.93
C ILE A 110 29.34 -19.81 10.97
N PRO A 111 28.84 -18.57 11.12
CA PRO A 111 27.84 -18.02 10.23
C PRO A 111 28.47 -17.58 8.90
N HIS A 112 27.82 -17.96 7.80
CA HIS A 112 28.17 -17.54 6.44
C HIS A 112 26.99 -16.77 5.86
N LEU A 113 27.23 -15.51 5.49
CA LEU A 113 26.24 -14.64 4.88
C LEU A 113 26.27 -14.80 3.36
N PHE A 114 25.11 -15.11 2.80
CA PHE A 114 24.84 -15.07 1.38
C PHE A 114 23.82 -13.97 1.08
N ILE A 115 24.08 -13.20 0.03
CA ILE A 115 23.15 -12.18 -0.49
C ILE A 115 22.87 -12.51 -1.95
N ASN A 116 21.59 -12.68 -2.29
CA ASN A 116 21.14 -13.04 -3.63
C ASN A 116 21.85 -14.27 -4.22
N GLY A 117 22.15 -15.26 -3.37
CA GLY A 117 22.80 -16.52 -3.74
C GLY A 117 24.33 -16.50 -3.73
N GLU A 118 24.96 -15.34 -3.54
CA GLU A 118 26.42 -15.23 -3.51
C GLU A 118 26.94 -15.14 -2.08
N LEU A 119 28.00 -15.90 -1.76
CA LEU A 119 28.70 -15.78 -0.47
C LEU A 119 29.35 -14.40 -0.36
N LYS A 120 29.00 -13.65 0.68
CA LYS A 120 29.55 -12.30 0.93
C LYS A 120 30.55 -12.27 2.07
N LYS A 121 30.29 -13.03 3.14
CA LYS A 121 31.15 -12.99 4.33
C LYS A 121 31.03 -14.26 5.17
N LYS A 122 32.14 -14.64 5.80
CA LYS A 122 32.22 -15.61 6.90
C LYS A 122 32.48 -14.83 8.19
N GLY A 123 31.71 -15.10 9.23
CA GLY A 123 31.84 -14.46 10.55
C GLY A 123 32.79 -15.21 11.48
N PHE A 124 32.78 -14.84 12.75
CA PHE A 124 33.53 -15.53 13.79
C PHE A 124 32.90 -16.87 14.19
N THR A 125 33.74 -17.75 14.74
CA THR A 125 33.27 -19.01 15.34
C THR A 125 32.62 -18.71 16.69
N SER A 126 31.43 -19.24 16.95
CA SER A 126 30.80 -19.13 18.27
C SER A 126 31.63 -19.83 19.34
N THR A 127 31.76 -19.15 20.48
CA THR A 127 32.38 -19.69 21.69
C THR A 127 31.49 -20.71 22.40
N LYS A 128 30.21 -20.81 22.04
CA LYS A 128 29.24 -21.70 22.68
C LYS A 128 29.44 -23.15 22.26
N LYS A 129 29.07 -24.10 23.14
CA LYS A 129 29.04 -25.53 22.84
C LYS A 129 27.91 -25.86 21.86
N ASN A 130 26.74 -25.25 22.07
CA ASN A 130 25.58 -25.44 21.22
C ASN A 130 25.01 -24.10 20.73
N VAL A 131 24.84 -23.96 19.42
CA VAL A 131 24.11 -22.83 18.83
C VAL A 131 22.85 -23.37 18.15
N TYR A 132 21.70 -22.83 18.50
CA TYR A 132 20.41 -23.28 18.01
C TYR A 132 19.79 -22.24 17.05
N PRO A 133 19.02 -22.67 16.03
CA PRO A 133 18.16 -21.76 15.32
C PRO A 133 17.02 -21.28 16.23
N SER A 134 16.82 -19.97 16.30
CA SER A 134 15.61 -19.32 16.79
C SER A 134 14.46 -19.35 15.77
N GLY A 135 13.23 -19.46 16.26
CA GLY A 135 11.98 -19.31 15.51
C GLY A 135 11.20 -18.04 15.87
N LEU A 136 11.87 -17.03 16.44
CA LEU A 136 11.29 -15.71 16.72
C LEU A 136 11.35 -14.83 15.48
N VAL A 137 10.32 -14.85 14.63
CA VAL A 137 10.33 -14.11 13.36
C VAL A 137 9.74 -12.71 13.53
N GLY A 138 10.47 -11.68 13.10
CA GLY A 138 10.01 -10.30 13.02
C GLY A 138 10.38 -9.39 14.19
N GLY A 139 11.06 -9.92 15.20
CA GLY A 139 11.65 -9.10 16.25
C GLY A 139 12.13 -9.91 17.46
N LEU A 140 12.75 -9.21 18.39
CA LEU A 140 12.99 -9.64 19.76
C LEU A 140 12.58 -8.52 20.70
N ASN A 141 11.74 -8.82 21.69
CA ASN A 141 11.32 -7.85 22.71
C ASN A 141 12.55 -7.18 23.34
N SER A 142 12.44 -5.90 23.64
CA SER A 142 13.48 -5.05 24.24
C SER A 142 14.72 -4.76 23.37
N TYR A 143 15.03 -5.58 22.36
CA TYR A 143 16.24 -5.42 21.53
C TYR A 143 15.99 -4.87 20.13
N GLY A 144 14.80 -5.13 19.57
CA GLY A 144 14.38 -4.49 18.32
C GLY A 144 13.47 -5.35 17.46
N TYR A 145 12.61 -4.69 16.70
CA TYR A 145 11.68 -5.34 15.78
C TYR A 145 12.03 -5.00 14.35
N TYR A 146 11.87 -5.97 13.45
CA TYR A 146 12.07 -5.72 12.03
C TYR A 146 11.06 -4.69 11.51
N LYS A 147 11.58 -3.73 10.72
CA LYS A 147 10.80 -2.69 10.05
C LYS A 147 11.03 -2.82 8.56
N GLY A 148 10.11 -3.49 7.87
CA GLY A 148 10.22 -3.73 6.44
C GLY A 148 9.24 -4.77 5.93
N LEU A 149 9.43 -5.17 4.66
CA LEU A 149 8.73 -6.31 4.09
C LEU A 149 9.58 -7.57 4.27
N LEU A 150 8.92 -8.68 4.57
CA LEU A 150 9.50 -10.01 4.76
C LEU A 150 8.66 -11.02 4.00
N SER A 151 9.29 -11.92 3.25
CA SER A 151 8.60 -13.01 2.55
C SER A 151 9.43 -14.28 2.62
N ASP A 152 8.74 -15.42 2.48
CA ASP A 152 9.35 -16.72 2.22
C ASP A 152 10.44 -17.11 3.23
N VAL A 153 10.09 -17.03 4.52
CA VAL A 153 11.02 -17.38 5.60
C VAL A 153 11.13 -18.89 5.68
N ARG A 154 12.34 -19.41 5.54
CA ARG A 154 12.67 -20.83 5.57
C ARG A 154 13.74 -21.07 6.61
N ILE A 155 13.57 -22.15 7.36
CA ILE A 155 14.55 -22.64 8.33
C ILE A 155 14.84 -24.09 7.98
N TRP A 156 16.11 -24.41 7.85
CA TRP A 156 16.60 -25.73 7.47
C TRP A 156 17.50 -26.30 8.57
N ASN A 157 17.43 -27.60 8.83
CA ASN A 157 18.35 -28.31 9.75
C ASN A 157 19.63 -28.82 9.06
N ILE A 158 19.89 -28.37 7.84
CA ILE A 158 21.06 -28.74 7.04
C ILE A 158 21.87 -27.51 6.64
N GLU A 159 23.14 -27.73 6.32
CA GLU A 159 23.98 -26.79 5.57
C GLU A 159 23.49 -26.74 4.13
N ARG A 160 23.05 -25.57 3.65
CA ARG A 160 22.69 -25.37 2.24
C ARG A 160 23.91 -24.88 1.47
N SER A 161 24.28 -25.54 0.37
CA SER A 161 25.40 -25.13 -0.49
C SER A 161 25.11 -23.83 -1.26
N SER A 162 26.14 -23.20 -1.85
CA SER A 162 25.93 -22.04 -2.74
C SER A 162 24.98 -22.38 -3.90
N SER A 163 25.15 -23.55 -4.52
CA SER A 163 24.31 -24.04 -5.61
C SER A 163 22.86 -24.27 -5.16
N ASP A 164 22.68 -24.80 -3.95
CA ASP A 164 21.36 -25.00 -3.34
C ASP A 164 20.62 -23.68 -3.17
N ILE A 165 21.30 -22.68 -2.62
CA ILE A 165 20.72 -21.36 -2.33
C ILE A 165 20.39 -20.66 -3.64
N SER A 166 21.33 -20.58 -4.59
CA SER A 166 21.09 -19.92 -5.88
C SER A 166 20.03 -20.63 -6.72
N GLY A 167 19.99 -21.97 -6.67
CA GLY A 167 19.07 -22.79 -7.45
C GLY A 167 17.62 -22.77 -6.92
N ASN A 168 17.42 -22.49 -5.64
CA ASN A 168 16.10 -22.57 -4.99
C ASN A 168 15.57 -21.20 -4.49
N ILE A 169 16.30 -20.11 -4.75
CA ILE A 169 15.98 -18.74 -4.32
C ILE A 169 14.58 -18.27 -4.73
N ASN A 170 14.10 -18.71 -5.90
CA ASN A 170 12.78 -18.37 -6.46
C ASN A 170 11.83 -19.59 -6.54
N LYS A 171 12.27 -20.77 -6.11
CA LYS A 171 11.43 -21.98 -6.20
C LYS A 171 10.38 -21.94 -5.10
N LYS A 172 9.12 -22.21 -5.46
CA LYS A 172 8.05 -22.46 -4.50
C LYS A 172 8.34 -23.81 -3.82
N ILE A 173 8.64 -23.75 -2.53
CA ILE A 173 8.95 -24.94 -1.74
C ILE A 173 7.66 -25.63 -1.30
N THR A 174 7.62 -26.96 -1.41
CA THR A 174 6.53 -27.78 -0.85
C THR A 174 6.88 -28.21 0.58
N LYS A 175 5.89 -28.53 1.42
CA LYS A 175 6.10 -28.91 2.84
C LYS A 175 6.91 -30.22 3.06
N LYS A 176 7.53 -30.81 2.03
CA LYS A 176 8.22 -32.11 2.07
C LYS A 176 9.70 -32.07 1.65
N GLU A 177 10.33 -30.89 1.54
CA GLU A 177 11.75 -30.82 1.19
C GLU A 177 12.64 -31.39 2.31
N HIS A 178 13.63 -32.20 1.93
CA HIS A 178 14.58 -32.78 2.87
C HIS A 178 15.32 -31.69 3.66
N GLY A 179 15.24 -31.77 4.98
CA GLY A 179 15.89 -30.86 5.91
C GLY A 179 15.19 -29.52 6.13
N LEU A 180 14.04 -29.26 5.52
CA LEU A 180 13.22 -28.08 5.84
C LEU A 180 12.47 -28.31 7.17
N ILE A 181 12.74 -27.48 8.17
CA ILE A 181 12.06 -27.59 9.48
C ILE A 181 10.92 -26.57 9.65
N TYR A 182 10.98 -25.45 8.93
CA TYR A 182 9.89 -24.48 8.91
C TYR A 182 9.87 -23.68 7.61
N SER A 183 8.68 -23.37 7.11
CA SER A 183 8.48 -22.43 6.00
C SER A 183 7.24 -21.58 6.23
N LEU A 184 7.41 -20.26 6.12
CA LEU A 184 6.33 -19.28 6.06
C LEU A 184 6.21 -18.78 4.62
N LEU A 185 5.34 -19.44 3.85
CA LEU A 185 5.03 -19.06 2.47
C LEU A 185 4.06 -17.85 2.46
N PRO A 186 4.12 -16.98 1.43
CA PRO A 186 3.08 -15.98 1.20
C PRO A 186 1.72 -16.66 0.98
N GLN A 187 0.62 -16.06 1.47
CA GLN A 187 -0.75 -16.57 1.30
C GLN A 187 -1.31 -16.38 -0.14
N SER A 188 -0.47 -16.04 -1.12
CA SER A 188 -0.83 -16.02 -2.55
C SER A 188 0.41 -16.13 -3.44
N ASP A 189 0.22 -16.65 -4.66
CA ASP A 189 1.24 -17.08 -5.65
C ASP A 189 2.12 -15.97 -6.27
N SER A 190 2.32 -14.84 -5.62
CA SER A 190 3.13 -13.74 -6.18
C SER A 190 4.53 -13.67 -5.57
N ILE A 191 5.43 -14.57 -6.02
CA ILE A 191 6.86 -14.28 -6.06
C ILE A 191 7.11 -13.57 -7.40
N PRO A 192 7.53 -12.29 -7.45
CA PRO A 192 7.91 -11.67 -8.71
C PRO A 192 9.15 -12.37 -9.26
N GLN A 193 9.07 -12.95 -10.46
CA GLN A 193 10.25 -13.32 -11.23
C GLN A 193 11.05 -12.06 -11.55
N ILE A 194 12.13 -11.80 -10.80
CA ILE A 194 13.01 -10.66 -11.04
C ILE A 194 13.99 -11.05 -12.14
N GLN A 195 13.72 -10.58 -13.35
CA GLN A 195 14.72 -10.46 -14.41
C GLN A 195 15.86 -9.56 -13.91
N ARG A 196 17.09 -10.07 -14.02
CA ARG A 196 18.32 -9.29 -13.86
C ARG A 196 18.27 -8.08 -14.79
N ASN A 197 18.27 -6.88 -14.22
CA ASN A 197 18.88 -5.72 -14.85
C ASN A 197 19.30 -4.72 -13.78
N ASN A 198 20.60 -4.77 -13.48
CA ASN A 198 21.32 -3.86 -12.61
C ASN A 198 21.33 -2.45 -13.22
N LYS A 199 20.65 -1.50 -12.58
CA LYS A 199 21.09 -0.10 -12.48
C LYS A 199 20.51 0.51 -11.21
N VAL A 200 21.41 0.79 -10.29
CA VAL A 200 21.21 1.44 -8.99
C VAL A 200 20.37 2.72 -9.16
N LEU A 201 19.29 2.81 -8.38
CA LEU A 201 18.50 4.03 -8.26
C LEU A 201 19.14 4.94 -7.21
N GLN A 202 19.96 5.90 -7.64
CA GLN A 202 19.83 7.25 -7.07
C GLN A 202 18.50 7.82 -7.59
N LYS A 203 17.37 7.63 -6.88
CA LYS A 203 16.07 8.16 -7.34
C LYS A 203 15.23 8.75 -6.21
N ASN A 204 15.77 9.78 -5.56
CA ASN A 204 14.96 10.95 -5.17
C ASN A 204 15.26 12.18 -6.07
N ASP A 205 16.02 11.99 -7.17
CA ASP A 205 16.47 13.04 -8.09
C ASP A 205 15.91 12.88 -9.53
N LEU A 206 14.94 11.97 -9.74
CA LEU A 206 14.49 11.61 -11.10
C LEU A 206 13.89 12.76 -11.91
N PHE A 207 13.37 13.78 -11.23
CA PHE A 207 12.76 14.96 -11.83
C PHE A 207 13.23 16.21 -11.09
N LYS A 208 14.55 16.43 -10.99
CA LYS A 208 15.06 17.77 -10.66
C LYS A 208 14.54 18.76 -11.71
N ASN A 209 13.49 19.50 -11.35
CA ASN A 209 12.99 20.78 -11.87
C ASN A 209 13.06 21.06 -13.39
N ASN A 210 13.10 20.03 -14.25
CA ASN A 210 13.28 20.24 -15.69
C ASN A 210 12.10 19.79 -16.55
N LEU A 211 11.18 18.98 -16.03
CA LEU A 211 10.02 18.53 -16.81
C LEU A 211 8.99 19.64 -17.02
N LYS A 212 8.53 19.78 -18.25
CA LYS A 212 7.36 20.57 -18.62
C LYS A 212 6.16 19.65 -18.84
N VAL A 213 5.08 19.87 -18.10
CA VAL A 213 3.86 19.06 -18.18
C VAL A 213 2.69 19.89 -18.69
N LEU A 214 2.09 19.46 -19.79
CA LEU A 214 0.77 19.92 -20.21
C LEU A 214 -0.28 19.04 -19.51
N PHE A 215 -0.97 19.58 -18.52
CA PHE A 215 -2.06 18.89 -17.84
C PHE A 215 -3.39 19.22 -18.52
N VAL A 216 -4.06 18.18 -19.04
CA VAL A 216 -5.36 18.31 -19.69
C VAL A 216 -6.44 17.86 -18.72
N LYS A 217 -7.28 18.82 -18.30
CA LYS A 217 -8.44 18.60 -17.43
C LYS A 217 -9.48 17.72 -18.11
N SER A 218 -10.37 17.14 -17.31
CA SER A 218 -11.45 16.28 -17.80
C SER A 218 -12.53 17.06 -18.56
N GLY A 219 -12.65 18.36 -18.30
CA GLY A 219 -13.76 19.18 -18.77
C GLY A 219 -15.06 18.97 -18.00
N ASN A 220 -15.04 18.15 -16.93
CA ASN A 220 -16.18 17.90 -16.07
C ASN A 220 -16.19 18.87 -14.88
N GLY A 221 -17.39 19.16 -14.36
CA GLY A 221 -17.58 19.94 -13.13
C GLY A 221 -17.22 19.15 -11.86
N ALA A 222 -17.71 19.61 -10.71
CA ALA A 222 -17.50 18.92 -9.44
C ALA A 222 -17.99 17.44 -9.51
N PRO A 223 -17.26 16.46 -8.91
CA PRO A 223 -16.05 16.62 -8.07
C PRO A 223 -14.72 16.72 -8.83
N TYR A 224 -14.70 16.62 -10.15
CA TYR A 224 -13.44 16.46 -10.90
C TYR A 224 -12.51 17.65 -10.76
N THR A 225 -13.07 18.86 -10.69
CA THR A 225 -12.30 20.10 -10.53
C THR A 225 -11.39 20.08 -9.29
N ALA A 226 -11.87 19.57 -8.16
CA ALA A 226 -11.08 19.47 -6.94
C ALA A 226 -9.92 18.47 -7.06
N LEU A 227 -10.18 17.30 -7.66
CA LEU A 227 -9.15 16.29 -7.92
C LEU A 227 -8.08 16.84 -8.87
N GLU A 228 -8.50 17.53 -9.92
CA GLU A 228 -7.62 18.20 -10.88
C GLU A 228 -6.75 19.25 -10.20
N GLU A 229 -7.31 20.07 -9.31
CA GLU A 229 -6.57 21.08 -8.55
C GLU A 229 -5.52 20.47 -7.64
N SER A 230 -5.85 19.39 -6.92
CA SER A 230 -4.89 18.65 -6.10
C SER A 230 -3.75 18.02 -6.92
N ILE A 231 -4.06 17.52 -8.12
CA ILE A 231 -3.06 16.99 -9.05
C ILE A 231 -2.17 18.10 -9.59
N ILE A 232 -2.76 19.21 -10.04
CA ILE A 232 -2.04 20.38 -10.56
C ILE A 232 -1.12 20.96 -9.48
N HIS A 233 -1.61 21.10 -8.25
CA HIS A 233 -0.82 21.55 -7.12
C HIS A 233 0.36 20.61 -6.87
N SER A 234 0.12 19.29 -6.86
CA SER A 234 1.18 18.29 -6.67
C SER A 234 2.22 18.30 -7.80
N LEU A 235 1.79 18.47 -9.06
CA LEU A 235 2.69 18.61 -10.22
C LEU A 235 3.58 19.84 -10.07
N LYS A 236 2.99 21.01 -9.75
CA LYS A 236 3.73 22.28 -9.59
C LYS A 236 4.84 22.21 -8.52
N GLN A 237 4.75 21.28 -7.57
CA GLN A 237 5.79 21.08 -6.57
C GLN A 237 7.00 20.27 -7.06
N ILE A 238 6.87 19.46 -8.13
CA ILE A 238 7.89 18.48 -8.52
C ILE A 238 8.31 18.54 -10.00
N VAL A 239 7.73 19.44 -10.80
CA VAL A 239 8.10 19.66 -12.21
C VAL A 239 8.44 21.13 -12.45
N LYS A 240 9.14 21.44 -13.55
CA LYS A 240 9.57 22.80 -13.89
C LYS A 240 8.41 23.74 -14.14
N GLU A 241 7.46 23.25 -14.93
CA GLU A 241 6.44 24.07 -15.55
C GLU A 241 5.20 23.21 -15.80
N VAL A 242 4.03 23.74 -15.44
CA VAL A 242 2.73 23.10 -15.68
C VAL A 242 1.85 24.06 -16.45
N TRP A 243 1.47 23.71 -17.67
CA TRP A 243 0.41 24.41 -18.40
C TRP A 243 -0.87 23.61 -18.29
N ILE A 244 -1.99 24.30 -18.24
CA ILE A 244 -3.30 23.70 -18.08
C ILE A 244 -4.07 23.89 -19.38
N ALA A 245 -4.65 22.82 -19.89
CA ALA A 245 -5.59 22.85 -21.01
C ALA A 245 -6.88 22.13 -20.62
N THR A 246 -7.93 22.42 -21.38
CA THR A 246 -9.23 21.77 -21.34
C THR A 246 -9.44 20.97 -22.64
N PRO A 247 -10.39 20.02 -22.67
CA PRO A 247 -10.67 19.25 -23.88
C PRO A 247 -11.11 20.08 -25.09
N ASN A 248 -11.62 21.31 -24.85
CA ASN A 248 -12.07 22.23 -25.89
C ASN A 248 -10.94 23.05 -26.52
N ASP A 249 -9.77 23.11 -25.88
CA ASP A 249 -8.62 23.86 -26.39
C ASP A 249 -7.94 23.16 -27.57
N ASP A 250 -7.22 23.92 -28.39
CA ASP A 250 -6.25 23.37 -29.34
C ASP A 250 -4.96 22.96 -28.60
N MET A 251 -5.04 21.82 -27.91
CA MET A 251 -3.93 21.20 -27.19
C MET A 251 -2.71 20.97 -28.08
N SER A 252 -2.88 20.70 -29.37
CA SER A 252 -1.77 20.52 -30.31
C SER A 252 -1.01 21.82 -30.55
N LYS A 253 -1.72 22.94 -30.71
CA LYS A 253 -1.11 24.28 -30.78
C LYS A 253 -0.44 24.68 -29.48
N ILE A 254 -1.07 24.39 -28.32
CA ILE A 254 -0.46 24.63 -27.00
C ILE A 254 0.85 23.84 -26.87
N ALA A 255 0.83 22.54 -27.21
CA ALA A 255 2.01 21.69 -27.16
C ALA A 255 3.12 22.16 -28.11
N MET A 256 2.78 22.77 -29.25
CA MET A 256 3.76 23.31 -30.20
C MET A 256 4.52 24.50 -29.63
N ILE A 257 3.81 25.36 -28.90
CA ILE A 257 4.38 26.54 -28.24
C ILE A 257 5.19 26.12 -27.01
N MET A 258 4.57 25.32 -26.14
CA MET A 258 5.12 24.93 -24.84
C MET A 258 6.27 23.93 -24.96
N LYS A 259 6.21 23.03 -25.95
CA LYS A 259 7.07 21.86 -26.12
C LYS A 259 7.15 21.01 -24.83
N PRO A 260 6.02 20.44 -24.36
CA PRO A 260 5.99 19.67 -23.12
C PRO A 260 6.71 18.33 -23.26
N ASP A 261 7.36 17.89 -22.19
CA ASP A 261 7.90 16.53 -22.09
C ASP A 261 6.79 15.49 -21.89
N LEU A 262 5.67 15.91 -21.30
CA LEU A 262 4.50 15.08 -21.02
C LEU A 262 3.21 15.87 -21.25
N ALA A 263 2.28 15.30 -22.03
CA ALA A 263 0.87 15.65 -21.99
C ALA A 263 0.12 14.61 -21.13
N LEU A 264 -0.34 15.03 -19.95
CA LEU A 264 -1.08 14.19 -19.01
C LEU A 264 -2.58 14.51 -19.06
N PHE A 265 -3.36 13.53 -19.48
CA PHE A 265 -4.81 13.62 -19.58
C PHE A 265 -5.47 13.00 -18.36
N PHE A 266 -6.32 13.75 -17.67
CA PHE A 266 -7.12 13.26 -16.56
C PHE A 266 -8.59 13.25 -16.98
N THR A 267 -9.23 12.08 -17.08
CA THR A 267 -10.61 12.01 -17.59
C THR A 267 -11.33 10.73 -17.17
N SER A 268 -12.65 10.83 -17.18
CA SER A 268 -13.57 9.70 -17.06
C SER A 268 -13.88 9.03 -18.41
N GLY A 269 -13.29 9.52 -19.51
CA GLY A 269 -13.39 8.96 -20.86
C GLY A 269 -14.24 9.77 -21.83
N PHE A 270 -14.83 10.88 -21.40
CA PHE A 270 -15.67 11.73 -22.26
C PHE A 270 -14.84 12.84 -22.94
N ASN A 271 -15.31 13.29 -24.11
CA ASN A 271 -14.77 14.45 -24.84
C ASN A 271 -13.28 14.38 -25.21
N LEU A 272 -12.72 13.17 -25.33
CA LEU A 272 -11.30 13.01 -25.63
C LEU A 272 -11.02 13.06 -27.15
N ARG A 273 -10.26 14.07 -27.56
CA ARG A 273 -9.86 14.32 -28.95
C ARG A 273 -8.58 13.59 -29.34
N CYS A 274 -8.72 12.35 -29.84
CA CYS A 274 -7.58 11.50 -30.24
C CYS A 274 -6.76 12.09 -31.38
N ASP A 275 -7.36 12.89 -32.26
CA ASP A 275 -6.66 13.61 -33.33
C ASP A 275 -5.55 14.51 -32.78
N GLN A 276 -5.81 15.20 -31.66
CA GLN A 276 -4.82 16.07 -31.02
C GLN A 276 -3.74 15.25 -30.32
N VAL A 277 -4.11 14.14 -29.68
CA VAL A 277 -3.16 13.19 -29.08
C VAL A 277 -2.18 12.69 -30.14
N GLU A 278 -2.67 12.27 -31.31
CA GLU A 278 -1.82 11.80 -32.41
C GLU A 278 -0.88 12.91 -32.92
N ARG A 279 -1.37 14.15 -33.09
CA ARG A 279 -0.54 15.30 -33.48
C ARG A 279 0.57 15.57 -32.47
N MET A 280 0.28 15.58 -31.18
CA MET A 280 1.29 15.76 -30.12
C MET A 280 2.33 14.64 -30.15
N LYS A 281 1.93 13.39 -30.38
CA LYS A 281 2.86 12.27 -30.52
C LYS A 281 3.78 12.43 -31.72
N LYS A 282 3.27 12.91 -32.87
CA LYS A 282 4.10 13.23 -34.06
C LYS A 282 5.13 14.33 -33.78
N MET A 283 4.87 15.19 -32.80
CA MET A 283 5.82 16.21 -32.32
C MET A 283 6.80 15.70 -31.26
N GLY A 284 6.75 14.39 -30.93
CA GLY A 284 7.64 13.78 -29.93
C GLY A 284 7.16 13.93 -28.48
N VAL A 285 5.97 14.49 -28.24
CA VAL A 285 5.41 14.64 -26.88
C VAL A 285 4.98 13.28 -26.35
N ARG A 286 5.45 12.90 -25.15
CA ARG A 286 4.96 11.72 -24.45
C ARG A 286 3.53 11.95 -23.97
N THR A 287 2.64 10.99 -24.22
CA THR A 287 1.23 11.10 -23.83
C THR A 287 0.86 10.08 -22.76
N ALA A 288 0.22 10.54 -21.68
CA ALA A 288 -0.30 9.69 -20.62
C ALA A 288 -1.78 9.95 -20.36
N LEU A 289 -2.55 8.89 -20.12
CA LEU A 289 -3.97 8.95 -19.79
C LEU A 289 -4.19 8.40 -18.38
N TRP A 290 -4.84 9.15 -17.51
CA TRP A 290 -5.24 8.72 -16.17
C TRP A 290 -6.76 8.68 -16.03
N LEU A 291 -7.30 7.48 -15.86
CA LEU A 291 -8.72 7.16 -15.85
C LEU A 291 -9.29 7.09 -14.43
N THR A 292 -10.42 7.77 -14.21
CA THR A 292 -10.98 8.09 -12.89
C THR A 292 -12.25 7.37 -12.50
N ASP A 293 -12.92 6.69 -13.43
CA ASP A 293 -14.26 6.12 -13.21
C ASP A 293 -14.36 4.66 -13.63
N ASP A 294 -13.21 4.01 -13.78
CA ASP A 294 -13.17 2.59 -14.03
C ASP A 294 -13.66 1.80 -12.79
N PRO A 295 -14.37 0.68 -12.97
CA PRO A 295 -14.80 0.09 -14.26
C PRO A 295 -16.14 0.63 -14.77
N TYR A 296 -16.74 1.62 -14.09
CA TYR A 296 -18.10 2.09 -14.38
C TYR A 296 -18.24 2.64 -15.79
N TYR A 297 -17.17 3.20 -16.38
CA TYR A 297 -17.16 3.75 -17.74
C TYR A 297 -16.29 2.97 -18.73
N ILE A 298 -16.00 1.71 -18.45
CA ILE A 298 -15.10 0.87 -19.27
C ILE A 298 -15.51 0.78 -20.74
N ASP A 299 -16.80 0.80 -21.08
CA ASP A 299 -17.25 0.74 -22.48
C ASP A 299 -16.88 1.99 -23.29
N ILE A 300 -16.61 3.09 -22.60
CA ILE A 300 -16.16 4.37 -23.16
C ILE A 300 -14.64 4.39 -23.15
N THR A 301 -14.02 4.23 -21.98
CA THR A 301 -12.57 4.40 -21.80
C THR A 301 -11.75 3.44 -22.65
N LYS A 302 -12.18 2.18 -22.83
CA LYS A 302 -11.48 1.16 -23.65
C LYS A 302 -11.29 1.57 -25.12
N ARG A 303 -12.06 2.54 -25.64
CA ARG A 303 -11.94 3.03 -27.02
C ARG A 303 -10.73 3.93 -27.23
N TYR A 304 -10.21 4.51 -26.15
CA TYR A 304 -9.19 5.54 -26.20
C TYR A 304 -7.79 5.04 -25.84
N VAL A 305 -7.69 3.98 -25.04
CA VAL A 305 -6.45 3.54 -24.39
C VAL A 305 -5.29 3.23 -25.34
N SER A 306 -5.58 2.78 -26.58
CA SER A 306 -4.57 2.48 -27.60
C SER A 306 -3.90 3.73 -28.19
N ASN A 307 -4.49 4.92 -28.03
CA ASN A 307 -3.96 6.17 -28.57
C ASN A 307 -2.81 6.74 -27.72
N PHE A 308 -2.70 6.32 -26.45
CA PHE A 308 -1.74 6.86 -25.48
C PHE A 308 -0.49 5.98 -25.36
N ASP A 309 0.63 6.60 -24.96
CA ASP A 309 1.87 5.85 -24.70
C ASP A 309 1.82 5.12 -23.36
N VAL A 310 1.14 5.71 -22.37
CA VAL A 310 0.96 5.16 -21.03
C VAL A 310 -0.47 5.39 -20.54
N VAL A 311 -1.07 4.37 -19.94
CA VAL A 311 -2.41 4.44 -19.35
C VAL A 311 -2.34 4.10 -17.87
N PHE A 312 -3.02 4.88 -17.05
CA PHE A 312 -3.19 4.69 -15.63
C PHE A 312 -4.68 4.49 -15.34
N THR A 313 -5.02 3.46 -14.57
CA THR A 313 -6.39 3.18 -14.15
C THR A 313 -6.46 3.00 -12.66
N GLN A 314 -7.53 3.52 -12.04
CA GLN A 314 -7.81 3.30 -10.63
C GLN A 314 -8.39 1.91 -10.32
N GLU A 315 -8.57 1.05 -11.32
CA GLU A 315 -9.20 -0.25 -11.17
C GLU A 315 -8.25 -1.39 -11.60
N LEU A 316 -7.96 -2.30 -10.67
CA LEU A 316 -6.95 -3.35 -10.83
C LEU A 316 -7.26 -4.28 -12.00
N ASN A 317 -8.52 -4.69 -12.14
CA ASN A 317 -8.89 -5.62 -13.21
C ASN A 317 -8.99 -4.95 -14.59
N CYS A 318 -9.04 -3.62 -14.65
CA CYS A 318 -8.98 -2.88 -15.91
C CYS A 318 -7.59 -2.87 -16.54
N VAL A 319 -6.52 -3.12 -15.78
CA VAL A 319 -5.14 -3.15 -16.30
C VAL A 319 -5.01 -4.15 -17.44
N HIS A 320 -5.40 -5.40 -17.20
CA HIS A 320 -5.32 -6.45 -18.22
C HIS A 320 -6.32 -6.19 -19.36
N ILE A 321 -7.51 -5.68 -19.05
CA ILE A 321 -8.51 -5.36 -20.07
C ILE A 321 -7.95 -4.33 -21.06
N TYR A 322 -7.31 -3.25 -20.60
CA TYR A 322 -6.75 -2.27 -21.51
C TYR A 322 -5.56 -2.77 -22.31
N GLN A 323 -4.74 -3.66 -21.74
CA GLN A 323 -3.68 -4.33 -22.51
C GLN A 323 -4.26 -5.12 -23.70
N THR A 324 -5.36 -5.87 -23.48
CA THR A 324 -6.05 -6.58 -24.57
C THR A 324 -6.72 -5.66 -25.59
N HIS A 325 -6.93 -4.38 -25.27
CA HIS A 325 -7.46 -3.36 -26.18
C HIS A 325 -6.36 -2.48 -26.79
N GLY A 326 -5.11 -2.96 -26.82
CA GLY A 326 -4.01 -2.34 -27.56
C GLY A 326 -3.19 -1.31 -26.78
N ALA A 327 -3.48 -1.08 -25.49
CA ALA A 327 -2.66 -0.21 -24.67
C ALA A 327 -1.34 -0.91 -24.30
N LYS A 328 -0.20 -0.31 -24.68
CA LYS A 328 1.11 -0.95 -24.53
C LYS A 328 1.63 -0.94 -23.09
N LYS A 329 1.45 0.17 -22.38
CA LYS A 329 1.86 0.34 -20.98
C LYS A 329 0.64 0.74 -20.16
N VAL A 330 0.19 -0.15 -19.28
CA VAL A 330 -0.96 0.08 -18.41
C VAL A 330 -0.56 -0.17 -16.97
N TYR A 331 -0.87 0.77 -16.09
CA TYR A 331 -0.55 0.68 -14.67
C TYR A 331 -1.78 0.91 -13.80
N TYR A 332 -1.88 0.14 -12.73
CA TYR A 332 -2.80 0.46 -11.65
C TYR A 332 -2.26 1.68 -10.89
N LEU A 333 -3.05 2.75 -10.83
CA LEU A 333 -2.75 3.95 -10.06
C LEU A 333 -4.06 4.53 -9.53
N PRO A 334 -4.43 4.21 -8.28
CA PRO A 334 -5.63 4.76 -7.68
C PRO A 334 -5.47 6.26 -7.45
N LEU A 335 -6.58 6.95 -7.23
CA LEU A 335 -6.58 8.31 -6.71
C LEU A 335 -5.97 8.36 -5.29
N ALA A 336 -6.03 9.53 -4.67
CA ALA A 336 -5.38 9.79 -3.38
C ALA A 336 -6.09 10.90 -2.61
N ALA A 337 -5.64 11.14 -1.38
CA ALA A 337 -6.05 12.30 -0.60
C ALA A 337 -5.13 13.50 -0.88
N ASP A 338 -5.70 14.71 -0.80
CA ASP A 338 -4.94 15.95 -0.67
C ASP A 338 -4.90 16.38 0.81
N PRO A 339 -3.75 16.29 1.49
CA PRO A 339 -3.63 16.68 2.90
C PRO A 339 -3.92 18.16 3.16
N ASN A 340 -3.85 19.03 2.16
CA ASN A 340 -4.20 20.45 2.34
C ASN A 340 -5.71 20.65 2.55
N ILE A 341 -6.53 19.76 1.97
CA ILE A 341 -7.99 19.78 2.09
C ILE A 341 -8.44 18.84 3.21
N PHE A 342 -7.96 17.59 3.15
CA PHE A 342 -8.33 16.52 4.08
C PHE A 342 -7.24 16.38 5.14
N HIS A 343 -7.47 17.00 6.30
CA HIS A 343 -6.63 16.87 7.48
C HIS A 343 -7.47 16.94 8.76
N PRO A 344 -6.92 16.53 9.91
CA PRO A 344 -7.60 16.68 11.19
C PRO A 344 -7.80 18.15 11.53
N LYS A 345 -9.04 18.56 11.80
CA LYS A 345 -9.41 19.92 12.19
C LYS A 345 -10.61 19.93 13.12
N SER A 346 -10.70 20.94 13.99
CA SER A 346 -11.90 21.20 14.77
C SER A 346 -13.01 21.75 13.88
N VAL A 347 -14.26 21.37 14.17
CA VAL A 347 -15.43 21.77 13.39
C VAL A 347 -16.57 22.21 14.29
N SER A 348 -17.45 23.07 13.77
CA SER A 348 -18.64 23.54 14.49
C SER A 348 -19.67 22.41 14.66
N ALA A 349 -20.62 22.61 15.58
CA ALA A 349 -21.68 21.64 15.88
C ALA A 349 -22.50 21.23 14.65
N ASN A 350 -22.63 22.10 13.64
CA ASN A 350 -23.35 21.82 12.41
C ASN A 350 -22.73 20.68 11.58
N TYR A 351 -21.45 20.38 11.75
CA TYR A 351 -20.77 19.27 11.07
C TYR A 351 -20.77 17.98 11.90
N GLN A 352 -21.16 18.05 13.18
CA GLN A 352 -21.08 16.90 14.08
C GLN A 352 -22.20 15.89 13.83
N SER A 353 -21.86 14.61 13.88
CA SER A 353 -22.81 13.49 13.78
C SER A 353 -22.24 12.22 14.44
N ASP A 354 -23.11 11.32 14.87
CA ASP A 354 -22.66 9.99 15.29
C ASP A 354 -22.34 9.14 14.05
N ILE A 355 -23.18 9.24 13.02
CA ILE A 355 -23.09 8.45 11.80
C ILE A 355 -23.18 9.39 10.60
N LEU A 356 -22.24 9.25 9.66
CA LEU A 356 -22.17 10.05 8.44
C LEU A 356 -22.15 9.17 7.20
N PHE A 357 -22.92 9.54 6.19
CA PHE A 357 -22.73 9.08 4.83
C PHE A 357 -22.67 10.27 3.87
N ILE A 358 -21.73 10.23 2.93
CA ILE A 358 -21.64 11.22 1.84
C ILE A 358 -21.60 10.49 0.50
N GLY A 359 -22.59 10.73 -0.35
CA GLY A 359 -22.64 10.23 -1.72
C GLY A 359 -24.05 10.20 -2.30
N ASN A 360 -24.14 10.23 -3.63
CA ASN A 360 -25.41 10.12 -4.33
C ASN A 360 -26.08 8.76 -4.09
N ALA A 361 -27.41 8.78 -4.09
CA ALA A 361 -28.28 7.64 -3.84
C ALA A 361 -28.36 6.68 -5.06
N PHE A 362 -27.25 6.01 -5.37
CA PHE A 362 -27.27 4.87 -6.29
C PHE A 362 -28.10 3.73 -5.71
N TRP A 363 -28.68 2.87 -6.56
CA TRP A 363 -29.67 1.88 -6.11
C TRP A 363 -29.16 0.94 -5.02
N ASN A 364 -27.89 0.54 -5.06
CA ASN A 364 -27.31 -0.27 -3.99
C ASN A 364 -27.24 0.45 -2.63
N ARG A 365 -27.03 1.77 -2.64
CA ARG A 365 -27.07 2.62 -1.44
C ARG A 365 -28.50 2.86 -0.97
N VAL A 366 -29.42 3.15 -1.89
CA VAL A 366 -30.86 3.26 -1.58
C VAL A 366 -31.32 1.98 -0.88
N ASN A 367 -31.07 0.81 -1.46
CA ASN A 367 -31.48 -0.47 -0.90
C ASN A 367 -30.91 -0.71 0.50
N LEU A 368 -29.62 -0.41 0.72
CA LEU A 368 -28.99 -0.54 2.04
C LEU A 368 -29.66 0.38 3.06
N PHE A 369 -29.72 1.68 2.79
CA PHE A 369 -30.23 2.67 3.74
C PHE A 369 -31.73 2.51 3.99
N ASP A 370 -32.50 2.12 2.99
CA ASP A 370 -33.93 1.83 3.13
C ASP A 370 -34.16 0.61 4.06
N SER A 371 -33.32 -0.42 3.94
CA SER A 371 -33.41 -1.62 4.79
C SER A 371 -33.10 -1.36 6.27
N ILE A 372 -32.34 -0.31 6.59
CA ILE A 372 -31.97 0.07 7.96
C ILE A 372 -32.59 1.41 8.40
N ALA A 373 -33.56 1.93 7.65
CA ALA A 373 -34.11 3.28 7.89
C ALA A 373 -34.72 3.44 9.30
N ARG A 374 -35.46 2.44 9.79
CA ARG A 374 -36.02 2.44 11.14
C ARG A 374 -34.94 2.44 12.23
N TYR A 375 -33.84 1.73 12.01
CA TYR A 375 -32.70 1.75 12.93
C TYR A 375 -32.05 3.14 12.97
N LEU A 376 -31.83 3.76 11.79
CA LEU A 376 -31.20 5.08 11.69
C LEU A 376 -32.10 6.23 12.18
N LEU A 377 -33.44 6.06 12.18
CA LEU A 377 -34.41 7.05 12.68
C LEU A 377 -34.04 7.56 14.09
N HIS A 378 -33.62 6.65 14.96
CA HIS A 378 -33.31 6.93 16.37
C HIS A 378 -31.84 7.28 16.63
N LYS A 379 -31.04 7.50 15.60
CA LYS A 379 -29.60 7.84 15.70
C LYS A 379 -29.34 9.27 15.22
N ASN A 380 -28.25 9.88 15.69
CA ASN A 380 -27.76 11.16 15.15
C ASN A 380 -27.01 10.93 13.83
N VAL A 381 -27.73 11.00 12.72
CA VAL A 381 -27.22 10.66 11.38
C VAL A 381 -27.26 11.88 10.46
N LYS A 382 -26.24 12.03 9.62
CA LYS A 382 -26.25 12.92 8.45
C LYS A 382 -26.02 12.10 7.17
N ILE A 383 -26.88 12.29 6.18
CA ILE A 383 -26.78 11.69 4.86
C ILE A 383 -26.69 12.83 3.85
N LEU A 384 -25.52 13.00 3.22
CA LEU A 384 -25.30 14.02 2.21
C LEU A 384 -25.24 13.42 0.81
N GLY A 385 -25.78 14.15 -0.16
CA GLY A 385 -25.72 13.81 -1.58
C GLY A 385 -27.08 13.95 -2.25
N LEU A 386 -27.11 13.70 -3.55
CA LEU A 386 -28.32 13.88 -4.36
C LEU A 386 -29.14 12.59 -4.45
N TYR A 387 -30.43 12.76 -4.77
CA TYR A 387 -31.39 11.72 -5.16
C TYR A 387 -31.90 10.81 -4.02
N TRP A 388 -31.74 11.23 -2.77
CA TRP A 388 -32.18 10.44 -1.61
C TRP A 388 -33.70 10.38 -1.41
N ASP A 389 -34.45 11.25 -2.09
CA ASP A 389 -35.91 11.20 -2.22
C ASP A 389 -36.43 9.88 -2.83
N ARG A 390 -35.54 9.08 -3.45
CA ARG A 390 -35.84 7.74 -3.97
C ARG A 390 -36.02 6.65 -2.91
N LEU A 391 -35.71 6.92 -1.64
CA LEU A 391 -35.95 5.97 -0.54
C LEU A 391 -37.44 5.65 -0.43
N LYS A 392 -37.81 4.37 -0.31
CA LYS A 392 -39.21 4.01 -0.07
C LYS A 392 -39.69 4.54 1.28
N ASN A 393 -38.81 4.52 2.28
CA ASN A 393 -39.05 5.06 3.61
C ASN A 393 -38.46 6.48 3.78
N TYR A 394 -38.46 7.31 2.73
CA TYR A 394 -37.86 8.65 2.75
C TYR A 394 -38.30 9.50 3.94
N GLN A 395 -39.59 9.47 4.29
CA GLN A 395 -40.15 10.23 5.41
C GLN A 395 -39.47 9.95 6.76
N LEU A 396 -38.93 8.74 6.96
CA LEU A 396 -38.21 8.39 8.19
C LEU A 396 -36.84 9.11 8.29
N LEU A 397 -36.21 9.39 7.16
CA LEU A 397 -34.84 9.93 7.11
C LEU A 397 -34.78 11.35 6.55
N GLN A 398 -35.89 11.94 6.09
CA GLN A 398 -35.91 13.24 5.40
C GLN A 398 -35.20 14.35 6.19
N GLN A 399 -35.37 14.40 7.51
CA GLN A 399 -34.74 15.42 8.37
C GLN A 399 -33.24 15.18 8.62
N LYS A 400 -32.73 14.01 8.22
CA LYS A 400 -31.32 13.60 8.33
C LYS A 400 -30.58 13.73 6.99
N ILE A 401 -31.31 14.02 5.91
CA ILE A 401 -30.80 14.11 4.55
C ILE A 401 -30.51 15.58 4.21
N ILE A 402 -29.30 15.84 3.73
CA ILE A 402 -28.86 17.13 3.21
C ILE A 402 -28.68 16.95 1.71
N ASN A 403 -29.72 17.32 0.95
CA ASN A 403 -29.82 17.08 -0.49
C ASN A 403 -29.03 18.11 -1.30
N THR A 404 -27.72 18.19 -1.06
CA THR A 404 -26.82 19.12 -1.74
C THR A 404 -25.49 18.46 -2.09
N TRP A 405 -24.73 19.14 -2.94
CA TRP A 405 -23.34 18.82 -3.20
C TRP A 405 -22.44 19.60 -2.24
N ALA A 406 -21.66 18.89 -1.42
CA ALA A 406 -20.70 19.51 -0.50
C ALA A 406 -19.37 19.77 -1.23
N SER A 407 -18.72 20.90 -0.92
CA SER A 407 -17.34 21.15 -1.39
C SER A 407 -16.37 20.13 -0.76
N PRO A 408 -15.14 19.96 -1.28
CA PRO A 408 -14.12 19.15 -0.64
C PRO A 408 -13.82 19.57 0.81
N GLU A 409 -13.75 20.87 1.09
CA GLU A 409 -13.48 21.44 2.41
C GLU A 409 -14.64 21.18 3.37
N GLU A 410 -15.87 21.30 2.87
CA GLU A 410 -17.09 21.00 3.61
C GLU A 410 -17.20 19.49 3.90
N THR A 411 -16.90 18.66 2.90
CA THR A 411 -16.81 17.20 3.03
C THR A 411 -15.79 16.82 4.10
N ALA A 412 -14.60 17.43 4.09
CA ALA A 412 -13.60 17.24 5.12
C ALA A 412 -14.10 17.69 6.51
N SER A 413 -14.89 18.76 6.60
CA SER A 413 -15.50 19.19 7.86
C SER A 413 -16.50 18.16 8.40
N TYR A 414 -17.36 17.60 7.55
CA TYR A 414 -18.25 16.50 7.96
C TYR A 414 -17.48 15.26 8.41
N TYR A 415 -16.40 14.86 7.70
CA TYR A 415 -15.57 13.74 8.14
C TYR A 415 -14.97 13.98 9.53
N ASN A 416 -14.47 15.19 9.80
CA ASN A 416 -13.92 15.55 11.11
C ASN A 416 -14.97 15.62 12.23
N GLY A 417 -16.24 15.91 11.90
CA GLY A 417 -17.34 15.97 12.85
C GLY A 417 -18.02 14.63 13.14
N ALA A 418 -17.75 13.60 12.34
CA ALA A 418 -18.42 12.30 12.45
C ALA A 418 -17.69 11.33 13.38
N LYS A 419 -18.42 10.62 14.25
CA LYS A 419 -17.84 9.48 15.01
C LYS A 419 -17.61 8.26 14.13
N ILE A 420 -18.50 8.01 13.17
CA ILE A 420 -18.42 6.89 12.20
C ILE A 420 -18.79 7.42 10.82
N VAL A 421 -17.92 7.20 9.83
CA VAL A 421 -18.22 7.45 8.42
C VAL A 421 -18.49 6.12 7.70
N ILE A 422 -19.70 5.96 7.15
CA ILE A 422 -20.04 4.82 6.31
C ILE A 422 -19.45 5.06 4.91
N ASN A 423 -18.50 4.21 4.51
CA ASN A 423 -17.87 4.26 3.21
C ASN A 423 -18.38 3.12 2.33
N MET A 424 -19.43 3.40 1.55
CA MET A 424 -20.03 2.44 0.61
C MET A 424 -19.65 2.73 -0.85
N HIS A 425 -19.14 1.72 -1.54
CA HIS A 425 -18.80 1.81 -2.96
C HIS A 425 -20.05 1.75 -3.86
N ARG A 426 -19.90 2.24 -5.10
CA ARG A 426 -20.94 2.14 -6.16
C ARG A 426 -21.02 0.70 -6.67
N ALA A 427 -22.23 0.24 -7.01
CA ALA A 427 -22.42 -1.06 -7.65
C ALA A 427 -21.87 -1.04 -9.09
N HIS A 428 -21.19 -2.12 -9.49
CA HIS A 428 -20.56 -2.21 -10.80
C HIS A 428 -21.53 -2.67 -11.90
N ASP A 429 -22.63 -3.29 -11.52
CA ASP A 429 -23.62 -3.98 -12.33
C ASP A 429 -24.93 -3.19 -12.54
N ASP A 430 -24.97 -1.94 -12.08
CA ASP A 430 -26.09 -1.01 -12.31
C ASP A 430 -26.03 -0.42 -13.73
N LEU A 431 -26.71 -1.06 -14.67
CA LEU A 431 -26.75 -0.66 -16.08
C LEU A 431 -27.57 0.62 -16.35
N THR A 432 -28.28 1.17 -15.36
CA THR A 432 -29.03 2.42 -15.54
C THR A 432 -28.13 3.64 -15.54
N ILE A 433 -26.94 3.52 -14.94
CA ILE A 433 -25.97 4.60 -14.74
C ILE A 433 -24.54 4.23 -15.17
N ASN A 434 -24.20 2.93 -15.28
CA ASN A 434 -22.86 2.48 -15.65
C ASN A 434 -22.77 2.18 -17.15
N TYR A 435 -21.71 2.66 -17.77
CA TYR A 435 -21.25 2.20 -19.10
C TYR A 435 -20.31 1.00 -18.92
N ASN A 436 -20.86 -0.07 -18.35
CA ASN A 436 -20.17 -1.33 -18.03
C ASN A 436 -21.06 -2.53 -18.40
N LYS A 437 -21.38 -2.69 -19.68
CA LYS A 437 -22.29 -3.75 -20.18
C LYS A 437 -21.79 -5.15 -19.85
N ARG A 438 -20.48 -5.34 -19.75
CA ARG A 438 -19.85 -6.62 -19.37
C ARG A 438 -19.85 -6.91 -17.87
N LYS A 439 -20.39 -5.98 -17.05
CA LYS A 439 -20.44 -6.08 -15.58
C LYS A 439 -19.08 -6.43 -14.99
N ILE A 440 -18.03 -5.77 -15.47
CA ILE A 440 -16.69 -5.89 -14.91
C ILE A 440 -16.75 -5.48 -13.45
N LYS A 441 -16.32 -6.37 -12.54
CA LYS A 441 -16.40 -6.14 -11.09
C LYS A 441 -15.56 -4.93 -10.70
N ALA A 442 -16.08 -4.04 -9.87
CA ALA A 442 -15.25 -3.03 -9.22
C ALA A 442 -14.51 -3.69 -8.05
N ILE A 443 -13.21 -3.93 -8.16
CA ILE A 443 -12.43 -4.62 -7.12
C ILE A 443 -11.50 -3.68 -6.35
N SER A 444 -11.22 -2.50 -6.87
CA SER A 444 -10.47 -1.45 -6.16
C SER A 444 -11.29 -0.70 -5.11
N ILE A 445 -10.57 -0.04 -4.20
CA ILE A 445 -11.16 0.91 -3.25
C ILE A 445 -11.38 2.30 -3.88
N ASN A 446 -12.34 3.04 -3.35
CA ASN A 446 -12.65 4.40 -3.79
C ASN A 446 -11.69 5.46 -3.20
N PRO A 447 -11.60 6.67 -3.81
CA PRO A 447 -10.81 7.78 -3.27
C PRO A 447 -11.19 8.15 -1.83
N ARG A 448 -12.48 8.05 -1.49
CA ARG A 448 -13.01 8.36 -0.17
C ARG A 448 -12.33 7.59 0.97
N THR A 449 -11.90 6.36 0.71
CA THR A 449 -11.15 5.57 1.69
C THR A 449 -9.90 6.33 2.15
N PHE A 450 -9.22 7.02 1.24
CA PHE A 450 -8.05 7.85 1.53
C PHE A 450 -8.45 9.16 2.20
N GLU A 451 -9.47 9.85 1.68
CA GLU A 451 -9.95 11.15 2.17
C GLU A 451 -10.41 11.10 3.63
N ILE A 452 -11.27 10.13 3.99
CA ILE A 452 -11.75 9.94 5.38
C ILE A 452 -10.55 9.68 6.30
N SER A 453 -9.64 8.81 5.86
CA SER A 453 -8.45 8.46 6.63
C SER A 453 -7.53 9.67 6.82
N ALA A 454 -7.39 10.55 5.81
CA ALA A 454 -6.61 11.78 5.89
C ALA A 454 -7.19 12.79 6.90
N CYS A 455 -8.52 12.80 7.11
CA CYS A 455 -9.15 13.54 8.20
C CYS A 455 -8.98 12.89 9.59
N LYS A 456 -8.31 11.72 9.69
CA LYS A 456 -8.22 10.92 10.92
C LYS A 456 -9.61 10.58 11.49
N ALA A 457 -10.57 10.34 10.59
CA ALA A 457 -11.91 9.90 10.94
C ALA A 457 -12.03 8.37 10.84
N PHE A 458 -12.88 7.78 11.67
CA PHE A 458 -13.14 6.34 11.67
C PHE A 458 -14.12 5.98 10.54
N GLN A 459 -13.82 4.92 9.79
CA GLN A 459 -14.68 4.45 8.70
C GLN A 459 -15.11 2.98 8.84
N LEU A 460 -16.37 2.72 8.47
CA LEU A 460 -16.90 1.39 8.20
C LEU A 460 -17.11 1.26 6.69
N THR A 461 -16.43 0.33 6.05
CA THR A 461 -16.48 0.17 4.58
C THR A 461 -16.99 -1.20 4.13
N ASP A 462 -17.69 -1.25 2.99
CA ASP A 462 -18.00 -2.52 2.33
C ASP A 462 -16.71 -3.17 1.79
N ILE A 463 -16.74 -4.50 1.63
CA ILE A 463 -15.54 -5.27 1.30
C ILE A 463 -15.23 -5.18 -0.20
N ARG A 464 -14.02 -4.70 -0.54
CA ARG A 464 -13.42 -4.78 -1.87
C ARG A 464 -12.16 -5.64 -1.84
N GLN A 465 -11.95 -6.45 -2.88
CA GLN A 465 -10.78 -7.35 -2.95
C GLN A 465 -9.45 -6.58 -2.87
N GLY A 466 -9.40 -5.38 -3.47
CA GLY A 466 -8.25 -4.49 -3.45
C GLY A 466 -8.05 -3.72 -2.14
N LEU A 467 -8.92 -3.87 -1.12
CA LEU A 467 -8.79 -3.15 0.15
C LEU A 467 -7.43 -3.38 0.81
N SER A 468 -6.96 -4.63 0.79
CA SER A 468 -5.67 -5.03 1.36
C SER A 468 -4.45 -4.44 0.64
N ASN A 469 -4.63 -3.82 -0.54
CA ASN A 469 -3.56 -3.12 -1.24
C ASN A 469 -3.33 -1.71 -0.69
N GLY A 470 -4.33 -1.10 -0.05
CA GLY A 470 -4.22 0.21 0.58
C GLY A 470 -4.13 0.15 2.10
N TYR A 471 -5.01 -0.64 2.73
CA TYR A 471 -5.16 -0.69 4.18
C TYR A 471 -5.29 -2.12 4.70
N LEU A 472 -4.97 -2.35 5.96
CA LEU A 472 -5.18 -3.60 6.68
C LEU A 472 -6.61 -3.66 7.24
N PRO A 473 -7.50 -4.52 6.70
CA PRO A 473 -8.85 -4.70 7.24
C PRO A 473 -8.79 -5.21 8.69
N GLY A 474 -9.66 -4.69 9.55
CA GLY A 474 -9.71 -5.05 10.97
C GLY A 474 -8.57 -4.46 11.81
N GLN A 475 -7.74 -3.56 11.25
CA GLN A 475 -6.68 -2.88 12.01
C GLN A 475 -6.56 -1.39 11.68
N GLU A 476 -6.64 -1.04 10.40
CA GLU A 476 -6.59 0.33 9.88
C GLU A 476 -8.01 0.78 9.48
N VAL A 477 -8.79 -0.11 8.86
CA VAL A 477 -10.17 0.15 8.43
C VAL A 477 -11.08 -0.97 8.89
N ALA A 478 -12.27 -0.63 9.39
CA ALA A 478 -13.28 -1.59 9.77
C ALA A 478 -14.21 -1.88 8.58
N THR A 479 -14.68 -3.11 8.45
CA THR A 479 -15.46 -3.56 7.30
C THR A 479 -16.84 -4.07 7.70
N TYR A 480 -17.78 -4.17 6.76
CA TYR A 480 -19.05 -4.90 6.92
C TYR A 480 -19.41 -5.62 5.61
N GLY A 481 -20.08 -6.76 5.72
CA GLY A 481 -20.55 -7.59 4.62
C GLY A 481 -22.07 -7.60 4.44
N SER A 482 -22.84 -7.12 5.43
CA SER A 482 -24.30 -7.09 5.36
C SER A 482 -24.90 -5.86 6.08
N PRO A 483 -26.17 -5.51 5.82
CA PRO A 483 -26.88 -4.47 6.56
C PRO A 483 -26.94 -4.75 8.07
N GLN A 484 -27.11 -6.02 8.44
CA GLN A 484 -27.15 -6.45 9.84
C GLN A 484 -25.80 -6.23 10.54
N GLU A 485 -24.72 -6.70 9.91
CA GLU A 485 -23.36 -6.52 10.45
C GLU A 485 -22.99 -5.04 10.52
N LEU A 486 -23.46 -4.21 9.58
CA LEU A 486 -23.29 -2.76 9.63
C LEU A 486 -23.96 -2.17 10.88
N MET A 487 -25.22 -2.52 11.17
CA MET A 487 -25.91 -2.03 12.38
C MET A 487 -25.19 -2.47 13.66
N GLU A 488 -24.82 -3.75 13.76
CA GLU A 488 -24.08 -4.29 14.90
C GLU A 488 -22.74 -3.57 15.12
N LYS A 489 -21.99 -3.33 14.03
CA LYS A 489 -20.72 -2.59 14.09
C LYS A 489 -20.91 -1.12 14.39
N ILE A 490 -21.98 -0.49 13.94
CA ILE A 490 -22.31 0.88 14.34
C ILE A 490 -22.51 0.94 15.86
N ASP A 491 -23.36 0.07 16.42
CA ASP A 491 -23.62 0.06 17.87
C ASP A 491 -22.35 -0.25 18.67
N TYR A 492 -21.60 -1.27 18.26
CA TYR A 492 -20.33 -1.63 18.87
C TYR A 492 -19.38 -0.44 18.84
N TYR A 493 -19.11 0.11 17.66
CA TYR A 493 -18.12 1.15 17.54
C TYR A 493 -18.57 2.42 18.22
N LEU A 494 -19.85 2.80 18.26
CA LEU A 494 -20.33 3.98 19.01
C LEU A 494 -19.99 3.92 20.50
N SER A 495 -20.05 2.73 21.11
CA SER A 495 -19.67 2.50 22.52
C SER A 495 -18.16 2.33 22.75
N ASN A 496 -17.36 2.13 21.70
CA ASN A 496 -15.92 1.82 21.80
C ASN A 496 -15.03 2.92 21.18
N SER A 497 -15.00 4.11 21.79
CA SER A 497 -14.28 5.28 21.25
C SER A 497 -12.77 5.06 21.07
N LYS A 498 -12.11 4.45 22.05
CA LYS A 498 -10.66 4.18 21.99
C LYS A 498 -10.27 3.33 20.79
N GLU A 499 -11.10 2.35 20.44
CA GLU A 499 -10.84 1.49 19.28
C GLU A 499 -11.07 2.26 17.98
N ARG A 500 -12.15 3.04 17.88
CA ARG A 500 -12.40 3.92 16.71
C ARG A 500 -11.21 4.84 16.46
N GLU A 501 -10.72 5.51 17.50
CA GLU A 501 -9.57 6.43 17.45
C GLU A 501 -8.28 5.72 17.03
N LEU A 502 -8.08 4.47 17.47
CA LEU A 502 -6.92 3.66 17.10
C LEU A 502 -6.93 3.29 15.61
N PHE A 503 -8.07 2.85 15.08
CA PHE A 503 -8.25 2.57 13.66
C PHE A 503 -7.99 3.82 12.82
N ALA A 504 -8.68 4.91 13.15
CA ALA A 504 -8.56 6.18 12.45
C ALA A 504 -7.11 6.71 12.46
N SER A 505 -6.40 6.60 13.58
CA SER A 505 -4.99 7.02 13.69
C SER A 505 -4.04 6.18 12.83
N ARG A 506 -4.27 4.87 12.71
CA ARG A 506 -3.45 3.99 11.87
C ARG A 506 -3.70 4.25 10.38
N ALA A 507 -4.96 4.39 9.99
CA ALA A 507 -5.33 4.73 8.62
C ALA A 507 -4.82 6.12 8.22
N PHE A 508 -4.92 7.11 9.10
CA PHE A 508 -4.35 8.45 8.89
C PHE A 508 -2.86 8.40 8.57
N LYS A 509 -2.08 7.69 9.40
CA LYS A 509 -0.65 7.51 9.17
C LYS A 509 -0.38 6.85 7.82
N ARG A 510 -1.08 5.75 7.49
CA ARG A 510 -0.97 5.06 6.20
C ARG A 510 -1.23 6.02 5.02
N THR A 511 -2.27 6.85 5.12
CA THR A 511 -2.63 7.81 4.07
C THR A 511 -1.52 8.81 3.82
N LEU A 512 -1.00 9.45 4.87
CA LEU A 512 0.05 10.46 4.71
C LEU A 512 1.36 9.87 4.18
N ASP A 513 1.69 8.65 4.60
CA ASP A 513 2.92 7.98 4.17
C ASP A 513 2.83 7.51 2.70
N GLN A 514 1.65 7.10 2.21
CA GLN A 514 1.55 6.29 0.97
C GLN A 514 0.44 6.68 -0.02
N HIS A 515 -0.56 7.47 0.39
CA HIS A 515 -1.77 7.68 -0.40
C HIS A 515 -2.14 9.17 -0.55
N THR A 516 -1.13 10.02 -0.74
CA THR A 516 -1.31 11.42 -1.13
C THR A 516 -1.10 11.63 -2.63
N PHE A 517 -1.70 12.67 -3.20
CA PHE A 517 -1.50 12.99 -4.63
C PHE A 517 -0.02 13.19 -4.98
N MET A 518 0.76 13.80 -4.09
CA MET A 518 2.23 13.89 -4.24
C MET A 518 2.90 12.53 -4.49
N LYS A 519 2.49 11.48 -3.78
CA LYS A 519 2.99 10.12 -4.00
C LYS A 519 2.52 9.56 -5.35
N ARG A 520 1.26 9.79 -5.72
CA ARG A 520 0.70 9.34 -7.02
C ARG A 520 1.38 10.00 -8.21
N ILE A 521 1.61 11.31 -8.17
CA ILE A 521 2.30 12.02 -9.25
C ILE A 521 3.75 11.54 -9.37
N SER A 522 4.44 11.36 -8.24
CA SER A 522 5.82 10.82 -8.25
C SER A 522 5.88 9.43 -8.89
N GLU A 523 4.92 8.55 -8.56
CA GLU A 523 4.80 7.23 -9.15
C GLU A 523 4.43 7.27 -10.64
N LEU A 524 3.48 8.11 -11.01
CA LEU A 524 3.04 8.35 -12.39
C LEU A 524 4.22 8.76 -13.25
N LEU A 525 4.92 9.83 -12.89
CA LEU A 525 6.07 10.33 -13.66
C LEU A 525 7.16 9.27 -13.75
N LYS A 526 7.44 8.56 -12.65
CA LYS A 526 8.40 7.44 -12.63
C LYS A 526 8.02 6.33 -13.60
N ASN A 527 6.74 6.06 -13.83
CA ASN A 527 6.27 5.03 -14.76
C ASN A 527 6.21 5.53 -16.22
N VAL A 528 5.99 6.84 -16.42
CA VAL A 528 6.00 7.47 -17.75
C VAL A 528 7.40 7.52 -18.35
N PHE A 529 8.40 7.92 -17.56
CA PHE A 529 9.79 8.12 -18.01
C PHE A 529 10.73 6.96 -17.63
N ARG A 530 10.15 5.77 -17.42
CA ARG A 530 10.88 4.55 -17.05
C ARG A 530 11.48 3.82 -18.23
#